data_AF-A0A8S2REP7-F1
#
_entry.id   AF-A0A8S2REP7-F1
#
_cell.length_a   1.000
_cell.length_b   1.000
_cell.length_c   1.000
_cell.angle_alpha   90.00
_cell.angle_beta   90.00
_cell.angle_gamma   90.00
#
_symmetry.space_group_name_H-M   'P 1'
#
loop_
_entity.id
_entity.type
_entity.pdbx_description
1 polymer ?
#
loop_
_entity_poly.entity_id
_entity_poly.type
_entity_poly.pdbx_seq_one_letter_code
_entity_poly.pdbx_strand_id
1 'polypeptide(L)'
;GPGGTGKTYLYNTLCHLFRGQGVSVLTVAWIGIAANLLYEGRTVHNRFKLPVPLLETSTSSIRPNTKKADTIGKADVVIWDEAPMAPSYALKAADILLRDIMNISVPFGGKIMVL
;
A
#
# COMPACT_ATOMS: atom_id res chain seq x y z
N GLY A 1 8.71 -11.53 9.46
CA GLY A 1 9.47 -11.76 10.71
C GLY A 1 8.56 -11.63 11.93
N PRO A 2 8.88 -12.31 13.05
CA PRO A 2 8.16 -12.20 14.32
C PRO A 2 8.08 -10.76 14.85
N GLY A 3 7.11 -10.48 15.73
CA GLY A 3 7.04 -9.21 16.44
C GLY A 3 8.31 -8.93 17.27
N GLY A 4 8.70 -7.66 17.40
CA GLY A 4 9.88 -7.27 18.17
C GLY A 4 11.23 -7.39 17.46
N THR A 5 11.25 -7.78 16.18
CA THR A 5 12.51 -7.96 15.41
C THR A 5 12.99 -6.68 14.70
N GLY A 6 12.34 -5.54 14.94
CA GLY A 6 12.72 -4.27 14.30
C GLY A 6 12.25 -4.11 12.84
N LYS A 7 11.30 -4.93 12.36
CA LYS A 7 10.73 -4.82 10.98
C LYS A 7 10.31 -3.39 10.63
N THR A 8 9.52 -2.75 11.50
CA THR A 8 9.03 -1.39 11.25
C THR A 8 10.18 -0.39 11.18
N TYR A 9 11.23 -0.56 12.00
CA TYR A 9 12.45 0.25 11.90
C TYR A 9 13.17 0.02 10.57
N LEU A 10 13.29 -1.23 10.12
CA LEU A 10 13.86 -1.57 8.81
C LEU A 10 13.05 -0.95 7.67
N TYR A 11 11.72 -1.08 7.67
CA TYR A 11 10.84 -0.49 6.66
C TYR A 11 10.96 1.03 6.61
N ASN A 12 11.01 1.69 7.76
CA ASN A 12 11.25 3.12 7.82
C ASN A 12 12.63 3.49 7.29
N THR A 13 13.66 2.73 7.64
CA THR A 13 15.02 2.96 7.13
C THR A 13 15.06 2.84 5.61
N LEU A 14 14.45 1.80 5.05
CA LEU A 14 14.31 1.61 3.60
C LEU A 14 13.53 2.76 2.95
N CYS A 15 12.45 3.23 3.56
CA CYS A 15 11.71 4.40 3.04
C CYS A 15 12.60 5.63 2.91
N HIS A 16 13.39 5.94 3.94
CA HIS A 16 14.27 7.11 3.92
C HIS A 16 15.39 6.96 2.88
N LEU A 17 15.97 5.76 2.77
CA LEU A 17 17.00 5.46 1.77
C LEU A 17 16.47 5.60 0.34
N PHE A 18 15.33 4.98 0.04
CA PHE A 18 14.68 5.06 -1.27
C PHE A 18 14.30 6.49 -1.64
N ARG A 19 13.73 7.25 -0.70
CA ARG A 19 13.40 8.66 -0.94
C ARG A 19 14.63 9.53 -1.15
N GLY A 20 15.73 9.25 -0.44
CA GLY A 20 17.01 9.90 -0.67
C GLY A 20 17.57 9.65 -2.08
N GLN A 21 17.16 8.56 -2.72
CA GLN A 21 17.49 8.20 -4.11
C GLN A 21 16.46 8.68 -5.14
N GLY A 22 15.45 9.45 -4.71
CA GLY A 22 14.36 9.90 -5.59
C GLY A 22 13.32 8.84 -5.92
N VAL A 23 13.36 7.67 -5.27
CA VAL A 23 12.36 6.61 -5.40
C VAL A 23 11.14 6.94 -4.55
N SER A 24 9.97 6.87 -5.17
CA SER A 24 8.70 7.18 -4.51
C SER A 24 8.17 5.97 -3.75
N VAL A 25 7.99 6.11 -2.43
CA VAL A 25 7.56 5.01 -1.55
C VAL A 25 6.25 5.33 -0.86
N LEU A 26 5.32 4.38 -0.96
CA LEU A 26 4.02 4.41 -0.30
C LEU A 26 3.98 3.34 0.79
N THR A 27 3.69 3.74 2.01
CA THR A 27 3.63 2.89 3.20
C THR A 27 2.18 2.67 3.64
N VAL A 28 1.82 1.42 3.86
CA VAL A 28 0.49 1.04 4.33
C VAL A 28 0.57 -0.07 5.38
N ALA A 29 -0.47 -0.17 6.20
CA ALA A 29 -0.69 -1.32 7.06
C ALA A 29 -2.18 -1.59 7.23
N TRP A 30 -2.55 -2.80 7.65
CA TRP A 30 -3.96 -3.13 7.89
C TRP A 30 -4.51 -2.39 9.12
N ILE A 31 -3.76 -2.41 10.22
CA ILE A 31 -4.15 -1.82 11.51
C ILE A 31 -3.65 -0.38 11.63
N GLY A 32 -4.46 0.49 12.21
CA GLY A 32 -4.15 1.90 12.41
C GLY A 32 -2.86 2.15 13.21
N ILE A 33 -2.60 1.37 14.25
CA ILE A 33 -1.40 1.54 15.08
C ILE A 33 -0.12 1.20 14.31
N ALA A 34 -0.13 0.13 13.51
CA ALA A 34 1.00 -0.26 12.67
C ALA A 34 1.24 0.79 11.57
N ALA A 35 0.16 1.29 10.95
CA ALA A 35 0.26 2.34 9.95
C ALA A 35 0.89 3.62 10.52
N ASN A 36 0.56 3.99 11.76
CA ASN A 36 1.10 5.19 12.40
C ASN A 36 2.59 5.09 12.75
N LEU A 37 3.12 3.88 12.90
CA LEU A 37 4.55 3.65 13.16
C LEU A 37 5.39 3.70 11.87
N LEU A 38 4.76 3.61 10.69
CA LEU A 38 5.43 3.77 9.41
C LEU A 38 5.55 5.25 9.03
N TYR A 39 6.66 5.60 8.37
CA TYR A 39 6.87 6.93 7.82
C TYR A 39 5.78 7.27 6.80
N GLU A 40 5.04 8.37 7.03
CA GLU A 40 3.85 8.78 6.25
C GLU A 40 2.79 7.67 6.05
N GLY A 41 2.81 6.67 6.94
CA GLY A 41 1.98 5.49 6.84
C GLY A 41 0.50 5.80 6.99
N ARG A 42 -0.32 5.04 6.26
CA ARG A 42 -1.78 5.10 6.36
C ARG A 42 -2.36 3.69 6.36
N THR A 43 -3.54 3.54 6.92
CA THR A 43 -4.25 2.27 6.77
C THR A 43 -4.54 1.98 5.30
N VAL A 44 -4.53 0.71 4.92
CA VAL A 44 -4.87 0.25 3.56
C VAL A 44 -6.25 0.79 3.15
N HIS A 45 -7.22 0.75 4.06
CA HIS A 45 -8.55 1.34 3.87
C HIS A 45 -8.51 2.83 3.52
N ASN A 46 -7.69 3.62 4.21
CA ASN A 46 -7.60 5.06 3.94
C ASN A 46 -6.87 5.32 2.62
N ARG A 47 -5.72 4.67 2.44
CA ARG A 47 -4.84 4.92 1.29
C ARG A 47 -5.47 4.49 -0.02
N PHE A 48 -6.09 3.32 -0.04
CA PHE A 48 -6.73 2.75 -1.24
C PHE A 48 -8.25 2.93 -1.26
N LYS A 49 -8.85 3.65 -0.29
CA LYS A 49 -10.30 3.88 -0.22
C LYS A 49 -11.13 2.61 -0.39
N LEU A 50 -10.68 1.56 0.30
CA LEU A 50 -11.41 0.31 0.37
C LEU A 50 -12.62 0.48 1.31
N PRO A 51 -13.81 -0.03 0.95
CA PRO A 51 -15.00 0.09 1.78
C PRO A 51 -14.85 -0.64 3.12
N VAL A 52 -15.67 -0.22 4.09
CA VAL A 52 -15.82 -0.85 5.41
C VAL A 52 -17.32 -1.08 5.61
N PRO A 53 -17.82 -2.33 5.69
CA PRO A 53 -17.06 -3.58 5.68
C PRO A 53 -16.45 -3.90 4.31
N LEU A 54 -15.33 -4.63 4.31
CA LEU A 54 -14.69 -5.12 3.09
C LEU A 54 -15.20 -6.53 2.79
N LEU A 55 -15.80 -6.70 1.61
CA LEU A 55 -16.35 -7.96 1.11
C LEU A 55 -15.50 -8.51 -0.04
N GLU A 56 -15.70 -9.76 -0.42
CA GLU A 56 -14.91 -10.42 -1.48
C GLU A 56 -15.03 -9.71 -2.86
N THR A 57 -16.19 -9.13 -3.15
CA THR A 57 -16.47 -8.37 -4.38
C THR A 57 -16.12 -6.89 -4.26
N SER A 58 -15.62 -6.45 -3.10
CA SER A 58 -15.30 -5.04 -2.88
C SER A 58 -14.08 -4.62 -3.68
N THR A 59 -14.18 -3.45 -4.29
CA THR A 59 -13.08 -2.78 -4.98
C THR A 59 -12.87 -1.38 -4.39
N SER A 60 -11.77 -0.74 -4.78
CA SER A 60 -11.54 0.66 -4.43
C SER A 60 -12.55 1.59 -5.12
N SER A 61 -12.92 2.67 -4.43
CA SER A 61 -13.72 3.76 -5.01
C SER A 61 -12.88 4.85 -5.69
N ILE A 62 -11.54 4.71 -5.72
CA ILE A 62 -10.65 5.67 -6.38
C ILE A 62 -10.83 5.56 -7.89
N ARG A 63 -11.17 6.68 -8.52
CA ARG A 63 -11.26 6.79 -9.98
C ARG A 63 -9.89 7.18 -10.56
N PRO A 64 -9.57 6.72 -11.78
CA PRO A 64 -8.48 7.27 -12.58
C PRO A 64 -8.64 8.79 -12.71
N ASN A 65 -7.53 9.53 -12.81
CA ASN A 65 -7.50 11.01 -12.93
C ASN A 65 -7.91 11.79 -11.66
N THR A 66 -7.87 11.17 -10.49
CA THR A 66 -7.99 11.88 -9.22
C THR A 66 -6.61 12.14 -8.61
N LYS A 67 -6.45 13.23 -7.83
CA LYS A 67 -5.17 13.51 -7.12
C LYS A 67 -4.66 12.32 -6.30
N LYS A 68 -5.56 11.49 -5.77
CA LYS A 68 -5.20 10.26 -5.06
C LYS A 68 -4.66 9.19 -5.98
N ALA A 69 -5.32 8.96 -7.12
CA ALA A 69 -4.81 8.07 -8.15
C ALA A 69 -3.43 8.53 -8.62
N ASP A 70 -3.22 9.83 -8.86
CA ASP A 70 -1.91 10.36 -9.25
C ASP A 70 -0.84 10.12 -8.19
N THR A 71 -1.19 10.29 -6.91
CA THR A 71 -0.25 10.04 -5.80
C THR A 71 0.13 8.57 -5.70
N ILE A 72 -0.84 7.66 -5.86
CA ILE A 72 -0.62 6.21 -5.82
C ILE A 72 0.15 5.75 -7.07
N GLY A 73 -0.21 6.27 -8.25
CA GLY A 73 0.41 5.94 -9.53
C GLY A 73 1.87 6.41 -9.62
N LYS A 74 2.24 7.48 -8.91
CA LYS A 74 3.63 7.93 -8.77
C LYS A 74 4.48 7.10 -7.82
N ALA A 75 3.91 6.21 -7.02
CA ALA A 75 4.71 5.34 -6.16
C ALA A 75 5.46 4.31 -7.01
N ASP A 76 6.71 4.01 -6.70
CA ASP A 76 7.47 2.92 -7.32
C ASP A 76 7.39 1.66 -6.44
N VAL A 77 7.41 1.88 -5.13
CA VAL A 77 7.39 0.84 -4.10
C VAL A 77 6.19 1.04 -3.17
N VAL A 78 5.50 -0.06 -2.86
CA VAL A 78 4.47 -0.13 -1.83
C VAL A 78 4.95 -1.07 -0.73
N ILE A 79 5.16 -0.53 0.47
CA ILE A 79 5.48 -1.30 1.67
C ILE A 79 4.19 -1.51 2.45
N TRP A 80 3.85 -2.77 2.70
CA TRP A 80 2.66 -3.16 3.46
C TRP A 80 3.06 -3.91 4.74
N ASP A 81 3.12 -3.19 5.86
CA ASP A 81 3.38 -3.83 7.16
C ASP A 81 2.12 -4.54 7.69
N GLU A 82 2.35 -5.66 8.37
CA GLU A 82 1.29 -6.55 8.86
C GLU A 82 0.30 -6.97 7.76
N ALA A 83 0.80 -7.19 6.53
CA ALA A 83 0.02 -7.73 5.41
C ALA A 83 -0.72 -9.04 5.73
N PRO A 84 -0.14 -10.00 6.50
CA PRO A 84 -0.84 -11.25 6.86
C PRO A 84 -2.10 -11.05 7.71
N MET A 85 -2.26 -9.90 8.37
CA MET A 85 -3.47 -9.58 9.13
C MET A 85 -4.63 -9.10 8.24
N ALA A 86 -4.33 -8.75 7.00
CA ALA A 86 -5.34 -8.33 6.04
C ALA A 86 -6.04 -9.57 5.44
N PRO A 87 -7.37 -9.51 5.23
CA PRO A 87 -8.04 -10.53 4.45
C PRO A 87 -7.50 -10.57 3.02
N SER A 88 -7.46 -11.75 2.42
CA SER A 88 -6.89 -11.97 1.08
C SER A 88 -7.51 -11.08 -0.01
N TYR A 89 -8.80 -10.78 0.11
CA TYR A 89 -9.49 -9.88 -0.82
C TYR A 89 -9.07 -8.41 -0.70
N ALA A 90 -8.42 -7.97 0.39
CA ALA A 90 -7.81 -6.65 0.47
C ALA A 90 -6.60 -6.52 -0.46
N LEU A 91 -5.75 -7.56 -0.53
CA LEU A 91 -4.65 -7.63 -1.49
C LEU A 91 -5.18 -7.64 -2.93
N LYS A 92 -6.24 -8.41 -3.19
CA LYS A 92 -6.90 -8.45 -4.51
C LYS A 92 -7.47 -7.08 -4.91
N ALA A 93 -8.14 -6.39 -4.00
CA ALA A 93 -8.68 -5.05 -4.25
C ALA A 93 -7.58 -4.01 -4.51
N ALA A 94 -6.44 -4.11 -3.80
CA ALA A 94 -5.28 -3.25 -4.04
C ALA A 94 -4.64 -3.54 -5.40
N ASP A 95 -4.50 -4.82 -5.78
CA ASP A 95 -3.99 -5.24 -7.08
C ASP A 95 -4.86 -4.72 -8.24
N ILE A 96 -6.18 -4.91 -8.17
CA ILE A 96 -7.13 -4.37 -9.15
C ILE A 96 -6.98 -2.84 -9.27
N LEU A 97 -6.99 -2.13 -8.14
CA LEU A 97 -6.84 -0.67 -8.13
C LEU A 97 -5.53 -0.22 -8.80
N LEU A 98 -4.40 -0.87 -8.49
CA LEU A 98 -3.11 -0.48 -9.03
C LEU A 98 -3.02 -0.76 -10.55
N ARG A 99 -3.60 -1.87 -11.02
CA ARG A 99 -3.73 -2.15 -12.45
C ARG A 99 -4.59 -1.11 -13.15
N ASP A 100 -5.70 -0.71 -12.54
CA ASP A 100 -6.62 0.30 -13.08
C ASP A 100 -5.96 1.70 -13.13
N ILE A 101 -5.24 2.11 -12.08
CA ILE A 101 -4.52 3.39 -12.04
C ILE A 101 -3.40 3.43 -13.08
N MET A 102 -2.65 2.34 -13.19
CA MET A 102 -1.50 2.26 -14.10
C MET A 102 -1.90 1.97 -15.54
N ASN A 103 -3.14 1.52 -15.76
CA ASN A 103 -3.65 1.04 -17.05
C ASN A 103 -2.78 -0.09 -17.65
N ILE A 104 -2.31 -1.01 -16.80
CA ILE A 104 -1.46 -2.16 -17.17
C ILE A 104 -1.96 -3.40 -16.42
N SER A 105 -2.03 -4.54 -17.12
CA SER A 105 -2.58 -5.80 -16.57
C SER A 105 -1.60 -6.64 -15.74
N VAL A 106 -0.36 -6.18 -15.57
CA VAL A 106 0.66 -6.87 -14.76
C VAL A 106 0.31 -6.77 -13.26
N PRO A 107 0.73 -7.74 -12.42
CA PRO A 107 0.46 -7.69 -10.99
C PRO A 107 0.83 -6.35 -10.36
N PHE A 108 -0.09 -5.82 -9.56
CA PHE A 108 0.00 -4.55 -8.85
C PHE A 108 0.36 -3.36 -9.76
N GLY A 109 -0.03 -3.39 -11.04
CA GLY A 109 0.29 -2.32 -12.00
C GLY A 109 1.80 -2.10 -12.19
N GLY A 110 2.63 -3.11 -11.88
CA GLY A 110 4.08 -3.06 -12.03
C GLY A 110 4.80 -2.44 -10.84
N LYS A 111 4.08 -2.15 -9.75
CA LYS A 111 4.67 -1.64 -8.50
C LYS A 111 5.42 -2.74 -7.77
N ILE A 112 6.53 -2.37 -7.13
CA ILE A 112 7.27 -3.28 -6.24
C ILE A 112 6.50 -3.38 -4.93
N MET A 113 6.07 -4.58 -4.56
CA MET A 113 5.39 -4.85 -3.29
C MET A 113 6.38 -5.43 -2.28
N VAL A 114 6.47 -4.81 -1.10
CA VAL A 114 7.22 -5.32 0.06
C VAL A 114 6.19 -5.67 1.14
N LEU A 115 6.10 -6.94 1.52
CA LEU A 115 5.11 -7.48 2.47
C LEU A 115 5.80 -8.03 3.73
#